data_AF-G4MW81-F1
#
_entry.id   AF-G4MW81-F1
#
_cell.length_a   1.000
_cell.length_b   1.000
_cell.length_c   1.000
_cell.angle_alpha   90.00
_cell.angle_beta   90.00
_cell.angle_gamma   90.00
#
_symmetry.space_group_name_H-M   'P 1'
#
loop_
_entity.id
_entity.type
_entity.pdbx_description
1 polymer ?
#
loop_
_entity_poly.entity_id
_entity_poly.type
_entity_poly.pdbx_seq_one_letter_code
_entity_poly.pdbx_strand_id
1 'polypeptide(L)'
;MGIRNLATNIKPYSKDCVLDSSSRIVVDGPSLAYHIISLCSPRQGATTPFQQPSYDLLAGTALAWLQELERHGPTVAAIYFDGHLPRRKLAERLERSTKVSRQLNNFFLSTPHGVSEITPCITSVEAVRLFSLDGRLATSTPSGSGTLPIPSFAVGTIYDALRYSERYGSLTKLVPEEADCYCAESVRVAGGIILTSDSDLLVFDLGEDGSVTLFQDIGVPAAGKTAGSVGGFHARTYTPAKIANRLGLPKAYGLSALAFEIHMDTHISPGKLLEKSRQSAAIKANPKEYEVFMEQYRLSPQDITTAAMLSIEEMKPMDSRTSELVIQSLSPVNVSASEVGDGTGEASNEATMFLPALVDAWSRSSAWEMSTSVRELAYSVLQLAQDSANKHSQVREYRRLLSTKPSGTLLELSNCGDIDVSCTRLTEIIKKIRSIMTSQDPSLAWTVFGFHEELRCSQEAGKQPLGLHVLTYWTNSDGTIRDTASWDILHFVAQTNGLFYSLGMLRQALDFVAGRKPLPSPALRGLSDELCHIPHVTKYCSVHDVKDLPQRLKSAGGLDALQEIADLSKPIAFDDRPKLQGKSKKKRKRTADASGARASPKMAGKGRNMFSILDSMGSD
;
A
#
# COMPACT_ATOMS: atom_id res chain seq x y z
N MET A 1 15.45 -0.73 -3.07
CA MET A 1 14.95 -1.89 -2.30
C MET A 1 15.96 -3.03 -2.52
N GLY A 2 15.80 -4.19 -1.88
CA GLY A 2 16.74 -5.31 -1.96
C GLY A 2 18.02 -5.22 -1.14
N ILE A 3 19.03 -6.01 -1.54
CA ILE A 3 20.34 -6.14 -0.88
C ILE A 3 21.05 -4.79 -0.80
N ARG A 4 21.16 -4.31 0.44
CA ARG A 4 21.77 -3.02 0.76
C ARG A 4 23.18 -2.94 0.20
N ASN A 5 23.48 -1.83 -0.48
CA ASN A 5 24.77 -1.52 -1.10
C ASN A 5 25.19 -2.39 -2.30
N LEU A 6 24.40 -3.38 -2.74
CA LEU A 6 24.76 -4.20 -3.89
C LEU A 6 24.94 -3.34 -5.16
N ALA A 7 23.90 -2.61 -5.55
CA ALA A 7 23.93 -1.70 -6.70
C ALA A 7 25.06 -0.67 -6.60
N THR A 8 25.29 -0.11 -5.41
CA THR A 8 26.38 0.85 -5.15
C THR A 8 27.75 0.24 -5.43
N ASN A 9 28.00 -0.99 -4.98
CA ASN A 9 29.29 -1.67 -5.16
C ASN A 9 29.54 -2.07 -6.62
N ILE A 10 28.50 -2.40 -7.39
CA ILE A 10 28.65 -2.80 -8.80
C ILE A 10 28.52 -1.62 -9.78
N LYS A 11 28.10 -0.45 -9.32
CA LYS A 11 27.93 0.77 -10.15
C LYS A 11 29.12 1.09 -11.06
N PRO A 12 30.40 0.98 -10.64
CA PRO A 12 31.54 1.23 -11.52
C PRO A 12 31.65 0.28 -12.72
N TYR A 13 30.96 -0.86 -12.68
CA TYR A 13 31.03 -1.91 -13.70
C TYR A 13 29.82 -1.91 -14.64
N SER A 14 28.85 -1.03 -14.38
CA SER A 14 27.72 -0.77 -15.27
C SER A 14 28.17 -0.24 -16.65
N LYS A 15 27.25 -0.21 -17.60
CA LYS A 15 27.45 0.38 -18.93
C LYS A 15 26.46 1.50 -19.15
N ASP A 16 26.95 2.63 -19.64
CA ASP A 16 26.08 3.66 -20.20
C ASP A 16 25.55 3.17 -21.54
N CYS A 17 24.24 3.26 -21.75
CA CYS A 17 23.56 2.83 -22.95
C CYS A 17 22.45 3.83 -23.34
N VAL A 18 21.90 3.64 -24.53
CA VAL A 18 20.72 4.37 -24.99
C VAL A 18 19.58 3.37 -25.07
N LEU A 19 18.50 3.63 -24.33
CA LEU A 19 17.24 2.91 -24.48
C LEU A 19 16.51 3.51 -25.68
N ASP A 20 16.47 2.78 -26.78
CA ASP A 20 15.89 3.20 -28.06
C ASP A 20 14.84 2.20 -28.56
N SER A 21 14.44 2.30 -29.84
CA SER A 21 13.46 1.41 -30.47
C SER A 21 13.83 -0.07 -30.49
N SER A 22 15.10 -0.43 -30.29
CA SER A 22 15.53 -1.82 -30.16
C SER A 22 15.41 -2.37 -28.75
N SER A 23 15.12 -1.51 -27.76
CA SER A 23 15.10 -1.87 -26.35
C SER A 23 13.77 -2.51 -25.96
N ARG A 24 13.82 -3.81 -25.67
CA ARG A 24 12.72 -4.57 -25.06
C ARG A 24 12.73 -4.36 -23.54
N ILE A 25 11.63 -3.83 -23.01
CA ILE A 25 11.50 -3.44 -21.61
C ILE A 25 10.56 -4.38 -20.86
N VAL A 26 11.03 -4.96 -19.75
CA VAL A 26 10.21 -5.63 -18.75
C VAL A 26 10.18 -4.76 -17.51
N VAL A 27 9.01 -4.53 -16.93
CA VAL A 27 8.83 -3.62 -15.81
C VAL A 27 8.46 -4.38 -14.54
N ASP A 28 9.23 -4.19 -13.49
CA ASP A 28 8.85 -4.53 -12.13
C ASP A 28 7.79 -3.53 -11.65
N GLY A 29 6.54 -3.99 -11.56
CA GLY A 29 5.36 -3.20 -11.25
C GLY A 29 5.38 -2.59 -9.84
N PRO A 30 5.65 -3.35 -8.77
CA PRO A 30 5.82 -2.81 -7.43
C PRO A 30 6.87 -1.69 -7.40
N SER A 31 8.06 -1.90 -7.98
CA SER A 31 9.08 -0.86 -8.04
C SER A 31 8.65 0.36 -8.85
N LEU A 32 7.95 0.17 -9.98
CA LEU A 32 7.37 1.28 -10.74
C LEU A 32 6.39 2.07 -9.87
N ALA A 33 5.50 1.40 -9.13
CA ALA A 33 4.53 2.06 -8.27
C ALA A 33 5.22 2.95 -7.22
N TYR A 34 6.24 2.44 -6.53
CA TYR A 34 7.04 3.24 -5.59
C TYR A 34 7.76 4.40 -6.28
N HIS A 35 8.25 4.20 -7.50
CA HIS A 35 8.86 5.27 -8.29
C HIS A 35 7.84 6.38 -8.59
N ILE A 36 6.67 6.05 -9.13
CA ILE A 36 5.60 7.02 -9.42
C ILE A 36 5.13 7.76 -8.17
N ILE A 37 4.96 7.07 -7.04
CA ILE A 37 4.62 7.70 -5.76
C ILE A 37 5.69 8.73 -5.37
N SER A 38 6.97 8.41 -5.55
CA SER A 38 8.07 9.33 -5.25
C SER A 38 8.07 10.56 -6.16
N LEU A 39 7.70 10.42 -7.44
CA LEU A 39 7.57 11.54 -8.39
C LEU A 39 6.46 12.51 -7.99
N CYS A 40 5.35 11.98 -7.48
CA CYS A 40 4.17 12.76 -7.11
C CYS A 40 4.24 13.32 -5.68
N SER A 41 5.16 12.81 -4.86
CA SER A 41 5.30 13.23 -3.46
C SER A 41 6.15 14.50 -3.30
N PRO A 42 5.95 15.28 -2.24
CA PRO A 42 6.80 16.44 -1.95
C PRO A 42 8.27 16.05 -1.81
N ARG A 43 9.17 16.82 -2.46
CA ARG A 43 10.62 16.58 -2.43
C ARG A 43 11.29 16.92 -1.10
N GLN A 44 10.68 17.82 -0.32
CA GLN A 44 11.23 18.32 0.94
C GLN A 44 10.10 18.48 1.96
N GLY A 45 10.40 18.20 3.23
CA GLY A 45 9.48 18.33 4.35
C GLY A 45 8.75 17.03 4.71
N ALA A 46 8.00 17.08 5.80
CA ALA A 46 7.13 15.99 6.22
C ALA A 46 5.88 15.96 5.33
N THR A 47 5.42 14.75 4.97
CA THR A 47 4.16 14.54 4.24
C THR A 47 2.99 14.48 5.21
N THR A 48 2.01 15.38 5.04
CA THR A 48 0.70 15.35 5.70
C THR A 48 -0.38 14.71 4.81
N PRO A 49 -1.58 14.37 5.31
CA PRO A 49 -2.67 13.84 4.48
C PRO A 49 -3.03 14.77 3.32
N PHE A 50 -2.91 16.08 3.51
CA PHE A 50 -3.19 17.11 2.48
C PHE A 50 -2.09 17.23 1.42
N GLN A 51 -0.94 16.61 1.64
CA GLN A 51 0.18 16.59 0.69
C GLN A 51 0.36 15.23 0.02
N GLN A 52 -0.38 14.22 0.45
CA GLN A 52 -0.36 12.93 -0.22
C GLN A 52 -0.95 13.09 -1.63
N PRO A 53 -0.31 12.52 -2.66
CA PRO A 53 -0.84 12.59 -4.01
C PRO A 53 -2.19 11.87 -4.10
N SER A 54 -3.11 12.43 -4.89
CA SER A 54 -4.39 11.78 -5.14
C SER A 54 -4.20 10.49 -5.95
N TYR A 55 -5.12 9.56 -5.79
CA TYR A 55 -5.11 8.32 -6.56
C TYR A 55 -5.28 8.59 -8.08
N ASP A 56 -6.12 9.56 -8.47
CA ASP A 56 -6.24 10.01 -9.87
C ASP A 56 -4.89 10.51 -10.42
N LEU A 57 -4.12 11.30 -9.64
CA LEU A 57 -2.79 11.77 -10.05
C LEU A 57 -1.80 10.60 -10.23
N LEU A 58 -1.78 9.65 -9.29
CA LEU A 58 -0.90 8.48 -9.35
C LEU A 58 -1.19 7.62 -10.59
N ALA A 59 -2.48 7.36 -10.85
CA ALA A 59 -2.93 6.63 -12.03
C ALA A 59 -2.48 7.31 -13.33
N GLY A 60 -2.77 8.61 -13.47
CA GLY A 60 -2.41 9.39 -14.65
C GLY A 60 -0.90 9.49 -14.87
N THR A 61 -0.13 9.66 -13.79
CA THR A 61 1.33 9.75 -13.86
C THR A 61 1.97 8.43 -14.29
N ALA A 62 1.46 7.28 -13.82
CA ALA A 62 1.98 5.98 -14.24
C ALA A 62 1.80 5.75 -15.75
N LEU A 63 0.63 6.08 -16.28
CA LEU A 63 0.34 5.99 -17.72
C LEU A 63 1.21 6.95 -18.53
N ALA A 64 1.29 8.22 -18.11
CA ALA A 64 2.10 9.24 -18.78
C ALA A 64 3.60 8.88 -18.78
N TRP A 65 4.10 8.30 -17.69
CA TRP A 65 5.48 7.87 -17.59
C TRP A 65 5.83 6.78 -18.61
N LEU A 66 4.99 5.74 -18.73
CA LEU A 66 5.20 4.67 -19.72
C LEU A 66 4.99 5.17 -21.16
N GLN A 67 4.01 6.04 -21.39
CA GLN A 67 3.77 6.63 -22.71
C GLN A 67 4.97 7.47 -23.16
N GLU A 68 5.53 8.27 -22.26
CA GLU A 68 6.72 9.07 -22.55
C GLU A 68 7.97 8.20 -22.75
N LEU A 69 8.05 7.05 -22.07
CA LEU A 69 9.06 6.03 -22.32
C LEU A 69 8.94 5.49 -23.77
N GLU A 70 7.76 5.00 -24.17
CA GLU A 70 7.55 4.42 -25.50
C GLU A 70 7.63 5.45 -26.63
N ARG A 71 7.22 6.70 -26.37
CA ARG A 71 7.34 7.82 -27.32
C ARG A 71 8.79 8.05 -27.75
N HIS A 72 9.77 7.65 -26.94
CA HIS A 72 11.19 7.78 -27.26
C HIS A 72 11.87 6.51 -27.78
N GLY A 73 11.11 5.47 -28.09
CA GLY A 73 11.61 4.27 -28.75
C GLY A 73 11.40 2.97 -27.96
N PRO A 74 11.83 2.86 -26.68
CA PRO A 74 11.75 1.61 -25.94
C PRO A 74 10.35 0.98 -25.97
N THR A 75 10.27 -0.33 -26.15
CA THR A 75 8.98 -1.03 -26.20
C THR A 75 8.73 -1.78 -24.90
N VAL A 76 7.63 -1.46 -24.22
CA VAL A 76 7.20 -2.21 -23.03
C VAL A 76 6.65 -3.56 -23.49
N ALA A 77 7.22 -4.63 -22.95
CA ALA A 77 6.88 -6.00 -23.31
C ALA A 77 6.06 -6.73 -22.23
N ALA A 78 6.27 -6.39 -20.96
CA ALA A 78 5.52 -6.95 -19.84
C ALA A 78 5.67 -6.08 -18.60
N ILE A 79 4.65 -6.08 -17.74
CA ILE A 79 4.63 -5.42 -16.44
C ILE A 79 4.11 -6.43 -15.42
N TYR A 80 4.91 -6.79 -14.42
CA TYR A 80 4.56 -7.83 -13.45
C TYR A 80 4.29 -7.23 -12.06
N PHE A 81 3.20 -7.65 -11.42
CA PHE A 81 2.83 -7.27 -10.06
C PHE A 81 2.71 -8.49 -9.14
N ASP A 82 3.16 -8.34 -7.89
CA ASP A 82 3.07 -9.37 -6.86
C ASP A 82 1.62 -9.77 -6.61
N GLY A 83 1.33 -11.08 -6.61
CA GLY A 83 0.04 -11.61 -6.19
C GLY A 83 0.08 -12.39 -4.89
N HIS A 84 1.24 -12.88 -4.46
CA HIS A 84 1.40 -13.56 -3.16
C HIS A 84 2.79 -13.29 -2.59
N LEU A 85 2.85 -13.04 -1.28
CA LEU A 85 4.10 -13.03 -0.55
C LEU A 85 4.30 -14.39 0.13
N PRO A 86 5.39 -15.13 -0.14
CA PRO A 86 5.63 -16.43 0.46
C PRO A 86 5.62 -16.42 1.99
N ARG A 87 5.12 -17.50 2.60
CA ARG A 87 5.01 -17.64 4.08
C ARG A 87 6.32 -17.42 4.82
N ARG A 88 7.46 -17.84 4.26
CA ARG A 88 8.79 -17.61 4.86
C ARG A 88 9.12 -16.12 5.06
N LYS A 89 8.51 -15.21 4.29
CA LYS A 89 8.65 -13.75 4.42
C LYS A 89 7.60 -13.12 5.37
N LEU A 90 6.82 -13.93 6.09
CA LEU A 90 5.81 -13.45 7.05
C LEU A 90 6.45 -12.56 8.13
N ALA A 91 7.63 -12.93 8.63
CA ALA A 91 8.35 -12.14 9.63
C ALA A 91 8.70 -10.74 9.10
N GLU A 92 9.20 -10.64 7.87
CA GLU A 92 9.51 -9.37 7.21
C GLU A 92 8.26 -8.50 7.02
N ARG A 93 7.13 -9.13 6.65
CA ARG A 93 5.85 -8.43 6.51
C ARG A 93 5.33 -7.90 7.83
N LEU A 94 5.44 -8.67 8.92
CA LEU A 94 5.08 -8.25 10.27
C LEU A 94 5.95 -7.08 10.73
N GLU A 95 7.27 -7.14 10.50
CA GLU A 95 8.19 -6.06 10.82
C GLU A 95 7.83 -4.78 10.06
N ARG A 96 7.64 -4.87 8.74
CA ARG A 96 7.24 -3.75 7.88
C ARG A 96 5.92 -3.13 8.33
N SER A 97 4.92 -3.96 8.62
CA SER A 97 3.59 -3.51 9.07
C SER A 97 3.64 -2.84 10.45
N THR A 98 4.49 -3.36 11.35
CA THR A 98 4.74 -2.77 12.67
C THR A 98 5.45 -1.43 12.56
N LYS A 99 6.42 -1.31 11.66
CA LYS A 99 7.13 -0.05 11.38
C LYS A 99 6.17 1.03 10.86
N VAL A 100 5.31 0.68 9.90
CA VAL A 100 4.29 1.59 9.35
C VAL A 100 3.29 2.02 10.43
N SER A 101 2.81 1.07 11.23
CA SER A 101 1.91 1.36 12.35
C SER A 101 2.54 2.31 13.37
N ARG A 102 3.81 2.08 13.73
CA ARG A 102 4.56 2.98 14.63
C ARG A 102 4.72 4.38 14.03
N GLN A 103 4.98 4.48 12.73
CA GLN A 103 5.09 5.77 12.02
C GLN A 103 3.76 6.55 12.07
N LEU A 104 2.63 5.89 11.81
CA LEU A 104 1.30 6.50 11.91
C LEU A 104 0.95 6.93 13.33
N ASN A 105 1.24 6.08 14.34
CA ASN A 105 1.00 6.42 15.73
C ASN A 105 1.85 7.64 16.16
N ASN A 106 3.13 7.66 15.78
CA ASN A 106 4.01 8.79 16.07
C ASN A 106 3.51 10.08 15.39
N PHE A 107 3.02 9.99 14.16
CA PHE A 107 2.42 11.13 13.46
C PHE A 107 1.19 11.67 14.21
N PHE A 108 0.26 10.77 14.60
CA PHE A 108 -0.91 11.12 15.41
C PHE A 108 -0.52 11.82 16.72
N LEU A 109 0.43 11.25 17.48
CA LEU A 109 0.89 11.82 18.74
C LEU A 109 1.57 13.19 18.57
N SER A 110 2.20 13.44 17.42
CA SER A 110 2.81 14.74 17.10
C SER A 110 1.81 15.81 16.66
N THR A 111 0.56 15.43 16.35
CA THR A 111 -0.48 16.32 15.83
C THR A 111 -1.79 16.21 16.65
N PRO A 112 -1.76 16.32 17.99
CA PRO A 112 -2.91 16.00 18.85
C PRO A 112 -4.13 16.91 18.66
N HIS A 113 -3.96 18.05 17.99
CA HIS A 113 -5.01 19.05 17.73
C HIS A 113 -5.48 19.07 16.27
N GLY A 114 -5.12 18.06 15.47
CA GLY A 114 -5.36 18.04 14.04
C GLY A 114 -4.10 18.38 13.23
N VAL A 115 -4.24 18.37 11.91
CA VAL A 115 -3.13 18.48 10.96
C VAL A 115 -3.13 19.85 10.25
N SER A 116 -1.97 20.37 9.85
CA SER A 116 -1.92 21.62 9.10
C SER A 116 -2.41 21.43 7.65
N GLU A 117 -3.39 22.23 7.22
CA GLU A 117 -3.94 22.22 5.85
C GLU A 117 -3.07 22.99 4.85
N ILE A 118 -2.24 23.93 5.31
CA ILE A 118 -1.54 24.88 4.43
C ILE A 118 -0.24 24.28 3.90
N THR A 119 -0.28 23.55 2.79
CA THR A 119 0.93 23.27 2.00
C THR A 119 0.59 22.95 0.53
N PRO A 120 1.35 23.44 -0.46
CA PRO A 120 1.13 23.07 -1.85
C PRO A 120 1.29 21.55 -2.05
N CYS A 121 0.34 20.95 -2.77
CA CYS A 121 0.43 19.60 -3.31
C CYS A 121 0.44 19.65 -4.85
N ILE A 122 1.01 18.63 -5.49
CA ILE A 122 0.90 18.46 -6.94
C ILE A 122 -0.50 17.92 -7.23
N THR A 123 -1.21 18.56 -8.15
CA THR A 123 -2.61 18.20 -8.47
C THR A 123 -2.81 17.75 -9.92
N SER A 124 -1.81 17.94 -10.79
CA SER A 124 -1.91 17.58 -12.21
C SER A 124 -0.65 16.83 -12.69
N VAL A 125 -0.84 15.99 -13.70
CA VAL A 125 0.23 15.16 -14.28
C VAL A 125 1.28 16.03 -14.97
N GLU A 126 0.88 17.14 -15.59
CA GLU A 126 1.76 18.06 -16.31
C GLU A 126 2.76 18.77 -15.38
N ALA A 127 2.40 18.93 -14.11
CA ALA A 127 3.27 19.48 -13.09
C ALA A 127 4.31 18.45 -12.58
N VAL A 128 4.12 17.16 -12.87
CA VAL A 128 5.05 16.09 -12.48
C VAL A 128 6.21 16.04 -13.45
N ARG A 129 7.43 16.11 -12.92
CA ARG A 129 8.65 15.85 -13.71
C ARG A 129 8.87 14.35 -13.83
N LEU A 130 8.39 13.76 -14.94
CA LEU A 130 8.46 12.31 -15.21
C LEU A 130 9.89 11.77 -15.25
N PHE A 131 10.82 12.55 -15.82
CA PHE A 131 12.25 12.22 -15.92
C PHE A 131 13.11 13.41 -15.46
N SER A 132 14.31 13.14 -14.93
CA SER A 132 15.19 14.18 -14.35
C SER A 132 16.48 14.35 -15.14
N LEU A 133 16.86 15.60 -15.42
CA LEU A 133 18.08 15.96 -16.17
C LEU A 133 19.37 15.43 -15.50
N ASP A 134 19.40 15.37 -14.17
CA ASP A 134 20.62 15.03 -13.43
C ASP A 134 20.74 13.54 -13.11
N GLY A 135 19.81 12.68 -13.56
CA GLY A 135 19.72 11.28 -13.13
C GLY A 135 19.62 11.12 -11.60
N ARG A 136 19.25 12.20 -10.92
CA ARG A 136 19.06 12.29 -9.48
C ARG A 136 17.65 12.82 -9.26
N LEU A 137 16.67 11.94 -9.41
CA LEU A 137 15.48 12.10 -8.60
C LEU A 137 15.97 11.93 -7.17
N ALA A 138 16.06 13.05 -6.44
CA ALA A 138 16.47 13.03 -5.04
C ALA A 138 15.70 11.91 -4.36
N THR A 139 16.41 10.88 -3.90
CA THR A 139 15.85 9.83 -3.07
C THR A 139 15.41 10.51 -1.79
N SER A 140 14.21 11.07 -1.77
CA SER A 140 13.54 11.37 -0.52
C SER A 140 13.15 10.01 0.05
N THR A 141 14.11 9.35 0.71
CA THR A 141 13.70 8.48 1.79
C THR A 141 13.00 9.42 2.78
N PRO A 142 11.72 9.22 3.09
CA PRO A 142 11.03 9.96 4.13
C PRO A 142 11.55 9.48 5.49
N SER A 143 12.85 9.63 5.70
CA SER A 143 13.58 9.31 6.92
C SER A 143 13.69 10.59 7.73
N GLY A 144 12.54 11.05 8.21
CA GLY A 144 12.39 12.12 9.19
C GLY A 144 11.21 11.76 10.09
N SER A 145 11.35 11.98 11.40
CA SER A 145 10.20 11.88 12.31
C SER A 145 9.12 12.87 11.84
N GLY A 146 7.88 12.39 11.68
CA GLY A 146 6.75 13.20 11.24
C GLY A 146 6.31 13.01 9.78
N THR A 147 6.96 12.17 8.98
CA THR A 147 6.45 11.86 7.63
C THR A 147 5.43 10.72 7.68
N LEU A 148 4.33 10.81 6.92
CA LEU A 148 3.40 9.69 6.74
C LEU A 148 3.98 8.60 5.83
N PRO A 149 3.52 7.33 5.96
CA PRO A 149 3.78 6.30 4.96
C PRO A 149 3.14 6.70 3.61
N ILE A 150 3.46 5.92 2.56
CA ILE A 150 2.82 6.09 1.24
C ILE A 150 1.29 5.92 1.35
N PRO A 151 0.49 6.51 0.43
CA PRO A 151 -0.96 6.37 0.46
C PRO A 151 -1.40 4.90 0.37
N SER A 152 -2.41 4.53 1.15
CA SER A 152 -2.77 3.14 1.47
C SER A 152 -3.05 2.27 0.23
N PHE A 153 -3.70 2.83 -0.78
CA PHE A 153 -4.10 2.11 -1.99
C PHE A 153 -3.29 2.49 -3.23
N ALA A 154 -2.15 3.18 -3.06
CA ALA A 154 -1.37 3.74 -4.16
C ALA A 154 -0.91 2.67 -5.17
N VAL A 155 -0.38 1.55 -4.69
CA VAL A 155 0.09 0.45 -5.57
C VAL A 155 -1.07 -0.17 -6.34
N GLY A 156 -2.19 -0.46 -5.66
CA GLY A 156 -3.39 -1.03 -6.29
C GLY A 156 -3.99 -0.08 -7.34
N THR A 157 -4.03 1.21 -7.04
CA THR A 157 -4.48 2.26 -7.97
C THR A 157 -3.65 2.27 -9.26
N ILE A 158 -2.32 2.19 -9.13
CA ILE A 158 -1.41 2.19 -10.27
C ILE A 158 -1.58 0.89 -11.07
N TYR A 159 -1.67 -0.25 -10.39
CA TYR A 159 -1.96 -1.53 -11.04
C TYR A 159 -3.26 -1.49 -11.84
N ASP A 160 -4.37 -1.04 -11.25
CA ASP A 160 -5.67 -0.94 -11.91
C ASP A 160 -5.62 -0.02 -13.13
N ALA A 161 -4.97 1.16 -13.00
CA ALA A 161 -4.82 2.10 -14.12
C ALA A 161 -4.08 1.48 -15.31
N LEU A 162 -3.03 0.68 -15.05
CA LEU A 162 -2.29 -0.02 -16.09
C LEU A 162 -3.10 -1.19 -16.68
N ARG A 163 -3.79 -1.94 -15.83
CA ARG A 163 -4.63 -3.09 -16.23
C ARG A 163 -5.81 -2.69 -17.12
N TYR A 164 -6.43 -1.55 -16.85
CA TYR A 164 -7.56 -1.03 -17.64
C TYR A 164 -7.13 -0.13 -18.80
N SER A 165 -5.83 0.11 -18.98
CA SER A 165 -5.30 0.83 -20.12
C SER A 165 -5.45 0.02 -21.41
N GLU A 166 -5.88 0.67 -22.49
CA GLU A 166 -5.92 0.06 -23.82
C GLU A 166 -4.54 -0.43 -24.28
N ARG A 167 -3.48 0.34 -23.98
CA ARG A 167 -2.11 0.02 -24.41
C ARG A 167 -1.43 -1.01 -23.52
N TYR A 168 -1.58 -0.89 -22.20
CA TYR A 168 -0.80 -1.66 -21.23
C TYR A 168 -1.58 -2.82 -20.60
N GLY A 169 -2.90 -2.86 -20.74
CA GLY A 169 -3.75 -3.84 -20.04
C GLY A 169 -3.41 -5.30 -20.35
N SER A 170 -3.06 -5.62 -21.60
CA SER A 170 -2.62 -6.98 -21.97
C SER A 170 -1.18 -7.31 -21.57
N LEU A 171 -0.39 -6.29 -21.20
CA LEU A 171 1.01 -6.42 -20.79
C LEU A 171 1.15 -6.49 -19.26
N THR A 172 0.17 -5.95 -18.53
CA THR A 172 0.13 -5.95 -17.06
C THR A 172 -0.42 -7.26 -16.52
N LYS A 173 0.36 -7.94 -15.68
CA LYS A 173 0.05 -9.27 -15.14
C LYS A 173 0.23 -9.27 -13.62
N LEU A 174 -0.83 -9.65 -12.91
CA LEU A 174 -0.73 -10.08 -11.51
C LEU A 174 -0.28 -11.54 -11.50
N VAL A 175 0.83 -11.85 -10.83
CA VAL A 175 1.43 -13.18 -10.84
C VAL A 175 1.22 -13.91 -9.52
N PRO A 176 1.14 -15.26 -9.49
CA PRO A 176 0.84 -16.01 -8.28
C PRO A 176 1.93 -16.01 -7.21
N GLU A 177 3.06 -15.35 -7.45
CA GLU A 177 4.18 -15.21 -6.51
C GLU A 177 4.68 -13.75 -6.53
N GLU A 178 5.96 -13.53 -6.25
CA GLU A 178 6.63 -12.22 -6.36
C GLU A 178 6.93 -11.89 -7.83
N ALA A 179 6.81 -10.61 -8.21
CA ALA A 179 7.03 -10.15 -9.58
C ALA A 179 8.47 -10.37 -10.07
N ASP A 180 9.45 -10.42 -9.15
CA ASP A 180 10.87 -10.49 -9.47
C ASP A 180 11.23 -11.73 -10.30
N CYS A 181 10.71 -12.91 -9.92
CA CYS A 181 11.01 -14.15 -10.64
C CYS A 181 10.44 -14.13 -12.07
N TYR A 182 9.25 -13.56 -12.26
CA TYR A 182 8.62 -13.42 -13.59
C TYR A 182 9.33 -12.38 -14.46
N CYS A 183 9.79 -11.28 -13.86
CA CYS A 183 10.62 -10.29 -14.54
C CYS A 183 11.92 -10.91 -15.05
N ALA A 184 12.61 -11.64 -14.16
CA ALA A 184 13.86 -12.29 -14.46
C ALA A 184 13.70 -13.41 -15.49
N GLU A 185 12.67 -14.25 -15.38
CA GLU A 185 12.39 -15.31 -16.35
C GLU A 185 12.05 -14.76 -17.73
N SER A 186 11.20 -13.72 -17.82
CA SER A 186 10.86 -13.07 -19.09
C SER A 186 12.12 -12.57 -19.83
N VAL A 187 13.06 -11.97 -19.10
CA VAL A 187 14.33 -11.49 -19.68
C VAL A 187 15.29 -12.63 -19.98
N ARG A 188 15.37 -13.67 -19.15
CA ARG A 188 16.20 -14.85 -19.42
C ARG A 188 15.79 -15.54 -20.73
N VAL A 189 14.49 -15.67 -20.99
CA VAL A 189 13.96 -16.37 -22.16
C VAL A 189 13.99 -15.51 -23.43
N ALA A 190 13.55 -14.25 -23.33
CA ALA A 190 13.33 -13.40 -24.50
C ALA A 190 14.37 -12.28 -24.66
N GLY A 191 15.35 -12.20 -23.76
CA GLY A 191 16.26 -11.06 -23.65
C GLY A 191 15.55 -9.78 -23.18
N GLY A 192 16.32 -8.70 -23.11
CA GLY A 192 15.81 -7.36 -22.80
C GLY A 192 16.35 -6.79 -21.49
N ILE A 193 15.67 -5.75 -21.02
CA ILE A 193 16.09 -4.93 -19.87
C ILE A 193 14.94 -4.86 -18.86
N ILE A 194 15.24 -5.19 -17.61
CA ILE A 194 14.32 -5.02 -16.48
C ILE A 194 14.45 -3.59 -15.95
N LEU A 195 13.34 -2.86 -15.82
CA LEU A 195 13.29 -1.59 -15.09
C LEU A 195 12.78 -1.82 -13.67
N THR A 196 13.57 -1.43 -12.68
CA THR A 196 13.27 -1.67 -11.25
C THR A 196 13.94 -0.62 -10.33
N SER A 197 13.60 -0.60 -9.05
CA SER A 197 14.38 0.05 -7.98
C SER A 197 14.92 -0.98 -6.96
N ASP A 198 14.73 -2.27 -7.22
CA ASP A 198 15.18 -3.36 -6.39
C ASP A 198 16.49 -3.95 -6.93
N SER A 199 17.51 -4.00 -6.07
CA SER A 199 18.80 -4.59 -6.44
C SER A 199 18.79 -6.12 -6.44
N ASP A 200 17.76 -6.76 -5.89
CA ASP A 200 17.66 -8.23 -5.82
C ASP A 200 17.56 -8.87 -7.21
N LEU A 201 16.98 -8.16 -8.17
CA LEU A 201 16.93 -8.54 -9.58
C LEU A 201 18.32 -8.71 -10.25
N LEU A 202 19.39 -8.18 -9.64
CA LEU A 202 20.76 -8.37 -10.12
C LEU A 202 21.35 -9.74 -9.73
N VAL A 203 20.72 -10.45 -8.79
CA VAL A 203 21.16 -11.76 -8.29
C VAL A 203 20.58 -12.91 -9.13
N PHE A 204 19.39 -12.71 -9.71
CA PHE A 204 18.76 -13.68 -10.59
C PHE A 204 19.60 -13.95 -11.85
N ASP A 205 19.46 -15.17 -12.39
CA ASP A 205 20.06 -15.53 -13.68
C ASP A 205 19.26 -14.95 -14.86
N LEU A 206 19.69 -13.78 -15.34
CA LEU A 206 19.05 -13.10 -16.47
C LEU A 206 19.54 -13.61 -17.83
N GLY A 207 20.37 -14.65 -17.88
CA GLY A 207 21.09 -15.06 -19.08
C GLY A 207 22.28 -14.15 -19.43
N GLU A 208 22.90 -14.40 -20.58
CA GLU A 208 24.18 -13.74 -20.95
C GLU A 208 24.02 -12.25 -21.29
N ASP A 209 22.89 -11.87 -21.88
CA ASP A 209 22.58 -10.51 -22.33
C ASP A 209 21.49 -9.79 -21.53
N GLY A 210 20.76 -10.53 -20.69
CA GLY A 210 19.72 -9.95 -19.84
C GLY A 210 20.30 -8.93 -18.87
N SER A 211 19.59 -7.80 -18.73
CA SER A 211 20.12 -6.66 -18.01
C SER A 211 19.08 -5.97 -17.14
N VAL A 212 19.55 -5.18 -16.19
CA VAL A 212 18.73 -4.37 -15.26
C VAL A 212 19.10 -2.90 -15.44
N THR A 213 18.11 -2.02 -15.45
CA THR A 213 18.29 -0.56 -15.34
C THR A 213 17.48 -0.06 -14.16
N LEU A 214 18.12 0.68 -13.26
CA LEU A 214 17.39 1.26 -12.13
C LEU A 214 16.59 2.48 -12.59
N PHE A 215 15.37 2.70 -12.09
CA PHE A 215 14.56 3.86 -12.49
C PHE A 215 15.29 5.19 -12.26
N GLN A 216 16.07 5.30 -11.18
CA GLN A 216 16.89 6.47 -10.88
C GLN A 216 18.04 6.69 -11.88
N ASP A 217 18.47 5.64 -12.57
CA ASP A 217 19.58 5.65 -13.52
C ASP A 217 19.11 5.95 -14.97
N ILE A 218 17.81 6.25 -15.17
CA ILE A 218 17.25 6.72 -16.43
C ILE A 218 17.31 8.25 -16.48
N GLY A 219 18.03 8.78 -17.47
CA GLY A 219 18.17 10.21 -17.71
C GLY A 219 17.00 10.80 -18.49
N VAL A 220 17.25 11.95 -19.12
CA VAL A 220 16.31 12.58 -20.06
C VAL A 220 16.48 11.98 -21.46
N PRO A 221 15.41 12.02 -22.29
CA PRO A 221 15.52 11.61 -23.68
C PRO A 221 16.55 12.48 -24.41
N ALA A 222 17.40 11.84 -25.21
CA ALA A 222 18.35 12.51 -26.07
C ALA A 222 17.63 13.29 -27.18
N ALA A 223 18.21 14.39 -27.64
CA ALA A 223 17.75 15.01 -28.89
C ALA A 223 18.03 14.07 -30.07
N GLY A 224 17.06 13.91 -30.97
CA GLY A 224 17.23 13.17 -32.21
C GLY A 224 18.41 13.71 -33.02
N LYS A 225 19.29 12.82 -33.51
CA LYS A 225 20.47 13.22 -34.30
C LYS A 225 20.12 13.74 -35.69
N THR A 226 18.90 13.48 -36.18
CA THR A 226 18.36 13.94 -37.46
C THR A 226 16.94 14.44 -37.29
N ALA A 227 16.51 15.36 -38.16
CA ALA A 227 15.12 15.82 -38.20
C ALA A 227 14.19 14.62 -38.45
N GLY A 228 13.39 14.26 -37.44
CA GLY A 228 12.47 13.11 -37.48
C GLY A 228 12.96 11.83 -36.77
N SER A 229 14.22 11.77 -36.30
CA SER A 229 14.66 10.66 -35.44
C SER A 229 14.20 10.91 -34.00
N VAL A 230 13.55 9.92 -33.42
CA VAL A 230 13.29 9.89 -31.99
C VAL A 230 14.61 9.60 -31.27
N GLY A 231 14.99 10.44 -30.30
CA GLY A 231 16.17 10.19 -29.48
C GLY A 231 15.80 9.36 -28.25
N GLY A 232 16.54 8.27 -28.01
CA GLY A 232 16.30 7.37 -26.89
C GLY A 232 16.73 7.94 -25.54
N PHE A 233 16.50 7.21 -24.45
CA PHE A 233 16.92 7.61 -23.11
C PHE A 233 18.37 7.21 -22.83
N HIS A 234 19.19 8.15 -22.36
CA HIS A 234 20.47 7.77 -21.75
C HIS A 234 20.21 7.07 -20.42
N ALA A 235 20.71 5.85 -20.27
CA ALA A 235 20.53 5.07 -19.05
C ALA A 235 21.79 4.30 -18.67
N ARG A 236 21.92 4.01 -17.38
CA ARG A 236 22.92 3.09 -16.87
C ARG A 236 22.34 1.70 -16.68
N THR A 237 22.94 0.73 -17.37
CA THR A 237 22.49 -0.65 -17.42
C THR A 237 23.51 -1.59 -16.79
N TYR A 238 23.01 -2.57 -16.05
CA TYR A 238 23.77 -3.57 -15.33
C TYR A 238 23.46 -4.93 -15.96
N THR A 239 24.45 -5.56 -16.58
CA THR A 239 24.30 -6.92 -17.14
C THR A 239 25.00 -7.90 -16.19
N PRO A 240 24.27 -8.67 -15.35
CA PRO A 240 24.85 -9.51 -14.31
C PRO A 240 25.99 -10.41 -14.79
N ALA A 241 25.78 -11.16 -15.86
CA ALA A 241 26.78 -12.06 -16.42
C ALA A 241 28.08 -11.33 -16.84
N LYS A 242 27.94 -10.19 -17.53
CA LYS A 242 29.10 -9.40 -18.00
C LYS A 242 29.84 -8.73 -16.85
N ILE A 243 29.13 -8.28 -15.82
CA ILE A 243 29.74 -7.72 -14.61
C ILE A 243 30.49 -8.81 -13.85
N ALA A 244 29.88 -9.98 -13.63
CA ALA A 244 30.53 -11.11 -12.96
C ALA A 244 31.83 -11.52 -13.67
N ASN A 245 31.80 -11.61 -15.01
CA ASN A 245 32.99 -11.90 -15.82
C ASN A 245 34.08 -10.83 -15.65
N ARG A 246 33.72 -9.54 -15.70
CA ARG A 246 34.67 -8.44 -15.52
C ARG A 246 35.30 -8.42 -14.13
N LEU A 247 34.52 -8.79 -13.11
CA LEU A 247 34.97 -8.88 -11.73
C LEU A 247 35.83 -10.12 -11.45
N GLY A 248 35.84 -11.10 -12.35
CA GLY A 248 36.52 -12.38 -12.16
C GLY A 248 35.83 -13.26 -11.11
N LEU A 249 34.51 -13.17 -11.00
CA LEU A 249 33.73 -13.99 -10.07
C LEU A 249 33.61 -15.43 -10.58
N PRO A 250 33.50 -16.43 -9.69
CA PRO A 250 33.38 -17.82 -10.12
C PRO A 250 32.11 -18.05 -10.93
N LYS A 251 32.25 -18.70 -12.10
CA LYS A 251 31.14 -18.93 -13.04
C LYS A 251 29.93 -19.63 -12.42
N ALA A 252 30.15 -20.52 -11.44
CA ALA A 252 29.09 -21.26 -10.77
C ALA A 252 28.16 -20.39 -9.90
N TYR A 253 28.62 -19.21 -9.50
CA TYR A 253 27.89 -18.32 -8.59
C TYR A 253 27.61 -16.95 -9.25
N GLY A 254 28.53 -16.43 -10.06
CA GLY A 254 28.36 -15.12 -10.68
C GLY A 254 28.20 -14.00 -9.64
N LEU A 255 27.21 -13.13 -9.82
CA LEU A 255 26.95 -12.02 -8.88
C LEU A 255 26.39 -12.47 -7.53
N SER A 256 25.82 -13.68 -7.41
CA SER A 256 25.32 -14.16 -6.11
C SER A 256 26.45 -14.35 -5.10
N ALA A 257 27.68 -14.63 -5.54
CA ALA A 257 28.84 -14.69 -4.65
C ALA A 257 29.09 -13.36 -3.94
N LEU A 258 28.98 -12.25 -4.69
CA LEU A 258 29.16 -10.91 -4.13
C LEU A 258 27.97 -10.53 -3.24
N ALA A 259 26.75 -10.86 -3.68
CA ALA A 259 25.53 -10.61 -2.93
C ALA A 259 25.52 -11.34 -1.57
N PHE A 260 25.96 -12.59 -1.53
CA PHE A 260 26.02 -13.39 -0.31
C PHE A 260 27.10 -12.90 0.67
N GLU A 261 28.25 -12.43 0.17
CA GLU A 261 29.28 -11.80 1.03
C GLU A 261 28.73 -10.53 1.72
N ILE A 262 27.96 -9.70 0.99
CA ILE A 262 27.28 -8.53 1.57
C ILE A 262 26.21 -8.95 2.59
N HIS A 263 25.48 -10.02 2.30
CA HIS A 263 24.46 -10.56 3.21
C HIS A 263 25.08 -11.02 4.54
N MET A 264 26.23 -11.69 4.49
CA MET A 264 26.95 -12.17 5.68
C MET A 264 27.67 -11.06 6.45
N ASP A 265 28.17 -10.02 5.76
CA ASP A 265 28.83 -8.86 6.38
C ASP A 265 28.43 -7.56 5.67
N THR A 266 27.38 -6.91 6.18
CA THR A 266 26.85 -5.66 5.60
C THR A 266 27.81 -4.46 5.67
N HIS A 267 28.89 -4.56 6.45
CA HIS A 267 29.87 -3.49 6.68
C HIS A 267 31.22 -3.75 6.01
N ILE A 268 31.32 -4.80 5.20
CA ILE A 268 32.55 -5.16 4.47
C ILE A 268 33.02 -4.02 3.55
N SER A 269 34.33 -3.75 3.53
CA SER A 269 34.90 -2.73 2.65
C SER A 269 34.94 -3.22 1.19
N PRO A 270 34.78 -2.34 0.18
CA PRO A 270 34.67 -2.75 -1.23
C PRO A 270 35.86 -3.59 -1.73
N GLY A 271 37.08 -3.26 -1.30
CA GLY A 271 38.29 -4.02 -1.67
C GLY A 271 38.27 -5.44 -1.11
N LYS A 272 37.93 -5.61 0.17
CA LYS A 272 37.82 -6.92 0.82
C LYS A 272 36.65 -7.73 0.27
N LEU A 273 35.53 -7.06 -0.03
CA LEU A 273 34.35 -7.68 -0.62
C LEU A 273 34.72 -8.39 -1.93
N LEU A 274 35.40 -7.69 -2.84
CA LEU A 274 35.75 -8.26 -4.12
C LEU A 274 36.75 -9.42 -4.00
N GLU A 275 37.75 -9.29 -3.13
CA GLU A 275 38.72 -10.36 -2.85
C GLU A 275 38.01 -11.63 -2.35
N LYS A 276 37.16 -11.51 -1.32
CA LYS A 276 36.41 -12.64 -0.76
C LYS A 276 35.42 -13.25 -1.77
N SER A 277 34.72 -12.40 -2.53
CA SER A 277 33.75 -12.84 -3.54
C SER A 277 34.41 -13.69 -4.63
N ARG A 278 35.62 -13.33 -5.07
CA ARG A 278 36.41 -14.12 -6.04
C ARG A 278 36.78 -15.51 -5.51
N GLN A 279 37.00 -15.60 -4.21
CA GLN A 279 37.35 -16.84 -3.54
C GLN A 279 36.11 -17.64 -3.08
N SER A 280 34.90 -17.06 -3.19
CA SER A 280 33.66 -17.58 -2.60
C SER A 280 33.81 -17.90 -1.12
N ALA A 281 34.46 -17.01 -0.36
CA ALA A 281 34.86 -17.29 1.02
C ALA A 281 33.65 -17.58 1.93
N ALA A 282 32.62 -16.73 1.88
CA ALA A 282 31.39 -16.91 2.65
C ALA A 282 30.63 -18.18 2.26
N ILE A 283 30.53 -18.46 0.95
CA ILE A 283 29.84 -19.67 0.44
C ILE A 283 30.56 -20.94 0.92
N LYS A 284 31.90 -20.97 0.84
CA LYS A 284 32.68 -22.12 1.30
C LYS A 284 32.58 -22.34 2.81
N ALA A 285 32.50 -21.25 3.57
CA ALA A 285 32.34 -21.30 5.02
C ALA A 285 30.91 -21.69 5.44
N ASN A 286 29.89 -21.28 4.68
CA ASN A 286 28.47 -21.39 5.03
C ASN A 286 27.66 -21.89 3.80
N PRO A 287 27.90 -23.12 3.31
CA PRO A 287 27.27 -23.59 2.07
C PRO A 287 25.76 -23.77 2.19
N LYS A 288 25.26 -24.17 3.38
CA LYS A 288 23.83 -24.36 3.63
C LYS A 288 23.08 -23.04 3.68
N GLU A 289 23.66 -22.04 4.34
CA GLU A 289 23.13 -20.68 4.42
C GLU A 289 23.09 -20.03 3.03
N TYR A 290 24.07 -20.32 2.18
CA TYR A 290 24.04 -19.91 0.78
C TYR A 290 22.91 -20.58 -0.01
N GLU A 291 22.68 -21.88 0.20
CA GLU A 291 21.55 -22.58 -0.45
C GLU A 291 20.21 -21.94 -0.06
N VAL A 292 19.99 -21.67 1.23
CA VAL A 292 18.80 -20.98 1.75
C VAL A 292 18.69 -19.56 1.18
N PHE A 293 19.79 -18.80 1.15
CA PHE A 293 19.83 -17.46 0.55
C PHE A 293 19.41 -17.49 -0.94
N MET A 294 19.81 -18.52 -1.68
CA MET A 294 19.52 -18.67 -3.10
C MET A 294 18.11 -19.16 -3.41
N GLU A 295 17.36 -19.70 -2.43
CA GLU A 295 16.01 -20.21 -2.68
C GLU A 295 15.08 -19.15 -3.27
N GLN A 296 15.22 -17.90 -2.83
CA GLN A 296 14.41 -16.78 -3.33
C GLN A 296 14.76 -16.33 -4.76
N TYR A 297 15.93 -16.73 -5.28
CA TYR A 297 16.43 -16.32 -6.60
C TYR A 297 16.31 -17.43 -7.66
N ARG A 298 15.64 -18.54 -7.35
CA ARG A 298 15.43 -19.65 -8.30
C ARG A 298 14.39 -19.26 -9.36
N LEU A 299 14.70 -19.57 -10.62
CA LEU A 299 13.87 -19.24 -11.80
C LEU A 299 13.03 -20.43 -12.24
N SER A 300 11.85 -20.50 -11.66
CA SER A 300 10.70 -21.36 -11.89
C SER A 300 9.69 -20.90 -10.83
N PRO A 301 8.37 -21.11 -10.97
CA PRO A 301 7.50 -21.00 -9.80
C PRO A 301 8.16 -21.80 -8.67
N GLN A 302 8.43 -21.14 -7.55
CA GLN A 302 9.04 -21.80 -6.41
C GLN A 302 8.07 -22.87 -5.90
N ASP A 303 6.77 -22.60 -6.06
CA ASP A 303 5.67 -23.53 -5.86
C ASP A 303 4.96 -23.83 -7.19
N ILE A 304 5.42 -24.88 -7.89
CA ILE A 304 4.74 -25.43 -9.08
C ILE A 304 3.25 -25.69 -8.80
N THR A 305 2.91 -26.04 -7.56
CA THR A 305 1.53 -26.22 -7.08
C THR A 305 0.72 -24.93 -7.13
N THR A 306 1.28 -23.80 -6.72
CA THR A 306 0.56 -22.52 -6.66
C THR A 306 0.30 -21.96 -8.06
N ALA A 307 1.29 -22.03 -8.95
CA ALA A 307 1.13 -21.65 -10.35
C ALA A 307 0.17 -22.56 -11.14
N ALA A 308 0.03 -23.83 -10.73
CA ALA A 308 -0.96 -24.74 -11.31
C ALA A 308 -2.39 -24.52 -10.78
N MET A 309 -2.55 -23.90 -9.60
CA MET A 309 -3.84 -23.69 -8.92
C MET A 309 -4.60 -22.44 -9.38
N LEU A 310 -3.90 -21.46 -9.97
CA LEU A 310 -4.46 -20.17 -10.38
C LEU A 310 -3.84 -19.71 -11.70
N SER A 311 -4.69 -19.55 -12.72
CA SER A 311 -4.26 -18.92 -13.97
C SER A 311 -4.16 -17.40 -13.85
N ILE A 312 -3.31 -16.79 -14.67
CA ILE A 312 -3.18 -15.31 -14.75
C ILE A 312 -4.53 -14.66 -15.08
N GLU A 313 -5.38 -15.30 -15.88
CA GLU A 313 -6.70 -14.75 -16.23
C GLU A 313 -7.66 -14.76 -15.04
N GLU A 314 -7.61 -15.77 -14.16
CA GLU A 314 -8.40 -15.78 -12.91
C GLU A 314 -7.93 -14.73 -11.90
N MET A 315 -6.63 -14.41 -11.90
CA MET A 315 -6.04 -13.38 -11.05
C MET A 315 -6.28 -11.97 -11.58
N LYS A 316 -6.51 -11.83 -12.89
CA LYS A 316 -6.70 -10.56 -13.57
C LYS A 316 -7.68 -9.61 -12.88
N PRO A 317 -8.88 -10.03 -12.40
CA PRO A 317 -9.81 -9.10 -11.75
C PRO A 317 -9.36 -8.62 -10.36
N MET A 318 -8.36 -9.27 -9.74
CA MET A 318 -8.00 -9.08 -8.33
C MET A 318 -6.93 -8.01 -8.11
N ASP A 319 -6.87 -7.50 -6.89
CA ASP A 319 -5.69 -6.82 -6.34
C ASP A 319 -4.75 -7.82 -5.63
N SER A 320 -3.54 -7.35 -5.30
CA SER A 320 -2.50 -8.19 -4.71
C SER A 320 -2.83 -8.81 -3.35
N ARG A 321 -3.71 -8.19 -2.55
CA ARG A 321 -4.09 -8.73 -1.23
C ARG A 321 -5.21 -9.74 -1.36
N THR A 322 -6.15 -9.49 -2.26
CA THR A 322 -7.24 -10.42 -2.53
C THR A 322 -6.69 -11.67 -3.22
N SER A 323 -5.77 -11.53 -4.17
CA SER A 323 -5.09 -12.68 -4.78
C SER A 323 -4.31 -13.50 -3.75
N GLU A 324 -3.65 -12.83 -2.81
CA GLU A 324 -2.91 -13.51 -1.74
C GLU A 324 -3.83 -14.34 -0.84
N LEU A 325 -5.02 -13.83 -0.52
CA LEU A 325 -6.04 -14.57 0.24
C LEU A 325 -6.60 -15.75 -0.54
N VAL A 326 -6.82 -15.58 -1.85
CA VAL A 326 -7.28 -16.67 -2.73
C VAL A 326 -6.23 -17.77 -2.79
N ILE A 327 -4.95 -17.40 -2.97
CA ILE A 327 -3.83 -18.35 -2.98
C ILE A 327 -3.73 -19.10 -1.65
N GLN A 328 -3.78 -18.40 -0.51
CA GLN A 328 -3.83 -19.03 0.81
C GLN A 328 -5.01 -19.99 0.97
N SER A 329 -6.15 -19.70 0.33
CA SER A 329 -7.35 -20.55 0.36
C SER A 329 -7.25 -21.76 -0.56
N LEU A 330 -6.35 -21.76 -1.54
CA LEU A 330 -6.14 -22.88 -2.46
C LEU A 330 -5.02 -23.82 -2.00
N SER A 331 -4.07 -23.32 -1.22
CA SER A 331 -2.98 -24.12 -0.65
C SER A 331 -3.54 -25.15 0.37
N PRO A 332 -3.12 -26.43 0.33
CA PRO A 332 -3.59 -27.44 1.27
C PRO A 332 -3.14 -27.10 2.70
N VAL A 333 -4.06 -27.21 3.66
CA VAL A 333 -3.86 -26.92 5.10
C VAL A 333 -2.70 -27.72 5.73
N ASN A 334 -2.28 -28.83 5.10
CA ASN A 334 -1.22 -29.72 5.59
C ASN A 334 0.19 -29.39 5.07
N VAL A 335 0.35 -28.65 3.96
CA VAL A 335 1.68 -28.23 3.47
C VAL A 335 2.23 -27.10 4.36
N SER A 336 1.33 -26.32 4.95
CA SER A 336 1.63 -25.20 5.85
C SER A 336 2.31 -25.55 7.17
N ALA A 337 2.37 -26.82 7.57
CA ALA A 337 2.99 -27.25 8.82
C ALA A 337 4.49 -27.64 8.67
N SER A 338 4.97 -27.91 7.46
CA SER A 338 6.34 -28.43 7.25
C SER A 338 7.41 -27.35 7.03
N GLU A 339 7.02 -26.08 6.84
CA GLU A 339 7.98 -24.99 6.55
C GLU A 339 8.34 -24.14 7.76
N VAL A 340 7.68 -24.34 8.90
CA VAL A 340 8.05 -23.70 10.17
C VAL A 340 8.73 -24.75 11.03
N GLY A 341 10.06 -24.76 10.98
CA GLY A 341 10.88 -25.44 11.98
C GLY A 341 10.77 -24.74 13.33
N ASP A 342 9.64 -24.91 14.01
CA ASP A 342 9.56 -24.81 15.47
C ASP A 342 8.38 -25.67 15.94
N GLY A 343 8.69 -26.80 16.56
CA GLY A 343 7.70 -27.74 17.04
C GLY A 343 6.94 -27.16 18.23
N THR A 344 5.64 -26.91 18.06
CA THR A 344 4.52 -27.06 19.05
C THR A 344 3.23 -26.35 18.60
N GLY A 345 2.78 -26.48 17.35
CA GLY A 345 1.51 -25.88 16.91
C GLY A 345 0.72 -26.80 16.01
N GLU A 346 -0.51 -27.13 16.40
CA GLU A 346 -1.50 -27.77 15.52
C GLU A 346 -1.60 -26.99 14.20
N ALA A 347 -1.80 -27.71 13.08
CA ALA A 347 -2.01 -27.10 11.77
C ALA A 347 -3.23 -26.15 11.84
N SER A 348 -2.99 -24.84 12.00
CA SER A 348 -4.08 -23.89 12.11
C SER A 348 -4.73 -23.70 10.73
N ASN A 349 -6.02 -24.02 10.66
CA ASN A 349 -6.88 -23.84 9.48
C ASN A 349 -7.23 -22.35 9.28
N GLU A 350 -6.19 -21.53 9.20
CA GLU A 350 -6.25 -20.08 9.29
C GLU A 350 -5.51 -19.43 8.13
N ALA A 351 -6.21 -18.52 7.43
CA ALA A 351 -5.60 -17.61 6.47
C ALA A 351 -5.27 -16.26 7.13
N THR A 352 -4.32 -15.53 6.56
CA THR A 352 -3.86 -14.23 7.08
C THR A 352 -4.16 -13.11 6.11
N MET A 353 -4.58 -11.95 6.64
CA MET A 353 -4.84 -10.74 5.87
C MET A 353 -4.13 -9.54 6.47
N PHE A 354 -3.30 -8.86 5.68
CA PHE A 354 -2.65 -7.61 6.09
C PHE A 354 -3.31 -6.43 5.41
N LEU A 355 -4.13 -5.71 6.17
CA LEU A 355 -4.89 -4.59 5.64
C LEU A 355 -3.99 -3.39 5.37
N PRO A 356 -4.27 -2.59 4.33
CA PRO A 356 -3.55 -1.34 4.08
C PRO A 356 -3.56 -0.42 5.30
N ALA A 357 -2.46 0.27 5.54
CA ALA A 357 -2.35 1.18 6.67
C ALA A 357 -3.12 2.47 6.36
N LEU A 358 -4.18 2.76 7.11
CA LEU A 358 -5.00 3.96 6.95
C LEU A 358 -4.51 5.10 7.86
N VAL A 359 -4.63 6.35 7.41
CA VAL A 359 -4.33 7.52 8.25
C VAL A 359 -5.55 7.86 9.09
N ASP A 360 -5.59 7.32 10.31
CA ASP A 360 -6.75 7.41 11.18
C ASP A 360 -6.39 7.79 12.62
N ALA A 361 -7.38 8.23 13.40
CA ALA A 361 -7.16 8.65 14.79
C ALA A 361 -6.83 7.45 15.71
N TRP A 362 -5.67 7.49 16.36
CA TRP A 362 -5.22 6.42 17.28
C TRP A 362 -5.88 6.47 18.66
N SER A 363 -6.62 7.54 18.97
CA SER A 363 -7.53 7.61 20.12
C SER A 363 -8.83 6.82 19.95
N ARG A 364 -9.13 6.35 18.72
CA ARG A 364 -10.32 5.56 18.37
C ARG A 364 -9.91 4.12 18.02
N SER A 365 -10.89 3.22 17.94
CA SER A 365 -10.69 1.90 17.31
C SER A 365 -10.20 2.05 15.87
N SER A 366 -9.56 1.04 15.31
CA SER A 366 -9.10 1.05 13.91
C SER A 366 -10.23 1.46 12.96
N ALA A 367 -9.94 2.27 11.94
CA ALA A 367 -10.91 2.61 10.90
C ALA A 367 -11.44 1.38 10.15
N TRP A 368 -10.66 0.28 10.13
CA TRP A 368 -11.07 -1.01 9.60
C TRP A 368 -12.18 -1.71 10.38
N GLU A 369 -12.46 -1.29 11.62
CA GLU A 369 -13.46 -1.92 12.47
C GLU A 369 -14.86 -1.88 11.83
N MET A 370 -15.21 -0.73 11.24
CA MET A 370 -16.55 -0.46 10.72
C MET A 370 -16.94 -1.33 9.53
N SER A 371 -15.96 -1.89 8.83
CA SER A 371 -16.14 -2.72 7.65
C SER A 371 -15.80 -4.19 7.89
N THR A 372 -15.65 -4.61 9.15
CA THR A 372 -15.33 -6.00 9.52
C THR A 372 -16.34 -6.99 8.95
N SER A 373 -17.65 -6.76 9.13
CA SER A 373 -18.70 -7.66 8.62
C SER A 373 -18.69 -7.82 7.09
N VAL A 374 -18.31 -6.77 6.35
CA VAL A 374 -18.18 -6.83 4.89
C VAL A 374 -16.98 -7.70 4.49
N ARG A 375 -15.85 -7.58 5.20
CA ARG A 375 -14.67 -8.41 4.95
C ARG A 375 -14.87 -9.86 5.37
N GLU A 376 -15.53 -10.11 6.50
CA GLU A 376 -15.94 -11.44 6.91
C GLU A 376 -16.78 -12.10 5.81
N LEU A 377 -17.79 -11.40 5.29
CA LEU A 377 -18.58 -11.88 4.15
C LEU A 377 -17.70 -12.16 2.92
N ALA A 378 -16.75 -11.29 2.59
CA ALA A 378 -15.83 -11.50 1.47
C ALA A 378 -15.01 -12.78 1.64
N TYR A 379 -14.44 -12.99 2.82
CA TYR A 379 -13.65 -14.19 3.14
C TYR A 379 -14.50 -15.45 3.11
N SER A 380 -15.71 -15.41 3.66
CA SER A 380 -16.68 -16.52 3.65
C SER A 380 -17.10 -16.87 2.21
N VAL A 381 -17.34 -15.86 1.36
CA VAL A 381 -17.64 -16.07 -0.07
C VAL A 381 -16.48 -16.74 -0.79
N LEU A 382 -15.22 -16.37 -0.53
CA LEU A 382 -14.06 -17.03 -1.13
C LEU A 382 -14.02 -18.53 -0.83
N GLN A 383 -14.42 -18.95 0.38
CA GLN A 383 -14.47 -20.36 0.76
C GLN A 383 -15.52 -21.15 -0.03
N LEU A 384 -16.48 -20.48 -0.70
CA LEU A 384 -17.42 -21.16 -1.58
C LEU A 384 -16.73 -21.77 -2.78
N ALA A 385 -15.63 -21.19 -3.30
CA ALA A 385 -14.89 -21.73 -4.43
C ALA A 385 -14.04 -22.97 -4.08
N GLN A 386 -13.93 -23.33 -2.79
CA GLN A 386 -13.03 -24.36 -2.29
C GLN A 386 -13.72 -25.70 -2.01
N ASP A 387 -12.95 -26.78 -2.15
CA ASP A 387 -13.34 -28.11 -1.70
C ASP A 387 -13.39 -28.18 -0.17
N SER A 388 -14.24 -29.05 0.39
CA SER A 388 -14.47 -29.13 1.84
C SER A 388 -13.21 -29.42 2.67
N ALA A 389 -12.19 -30.05 2.08
CA ALA A 389 -10.92 -30.36 2.72
C ALA A 389 -9.98 -29.15 2.87
N ASN A 390 -10.20 -28.07 2.11
CA ASN A 390 -9.31 -26.89 2.03
C ASN A 390 -9.98 -25.62 2.55
N LYS A 391 -11.17 -25.71 3.16
CA LYS A 391 -11.87 -24.54 3.69
C LYS A 391 -11.22 -24.06 4.97
N HIS A 392 -10.76 -22.82 4.95
CA HIS A 392 -10.41 -22.11 6.17
C HIS A 392 -11.67 -21.86 6.99
N SER A 393 -11.56 -22.01 8.31
CA SER A 393 -12.63 -21.64 9.25
C SER A 393 -12.45 -20.23 9.77
N GLN A 394 -11.24 -19.69 9.69
CA GLN A 394 -10.86 -18.41 10.30
C GLN A 394 -9.92 -17.60 9.41
N VAL A 395 -9.99 -16.28 9.55
CA VAL A 395 -9.02 -15.34 8.97
C VAL A 395 -8.48 -14.41 10.04
N ARG A 396 -7.15 -14.29 10.13
CA ARG A 396 -6.49 -13.33 11.02
C ARG A 396 -6.13 -12.05 10.29
N GLU A 397 -6.72 -10.95 10.75
CA GLU A 397 -6.46 -9.62 10.23
C GLU A 397 -5.37 -8.89 11.02
N TYR A 398 -4.37 -8.40 10.30
CA TYR A 398 -3.39 -7.46 10.79
C TYR A 398 -3.81 -6.04 10.36
N ARG A 399 -4.40 -5.31 11.31
CA ARG A 399 -4.85 -3.91 11.17
C ARG A 399 -3.73 -2.96 11.64
N ARG A 400 -3.79 -2.49 12.89
CA ARG A 400 -2.74 -1.68 13.55
C ARG A 400 -1.84 -2.56 14.43
N LEU A 401 -0.52 -2.51 14.24
CA LEU A 401 0.44 -3.33 14.97
C LEU A 401 1.39 -2.46 15.81
N LEU A 402 1.23 -2.48 17.14
CA LEU A 402 2.15 -1.79 18.07
C LEU A 402 2.95 -2.74 18.97
N SER A 403 2.50 -3.98 19.11
CA SER A 403 3.16 -4.98 19.95
C SER A 403 4.41 -5.55 19.27
N THR A 404 5.37 -5.98 20.08
CA THR A 404 6.54 -6.77 19.64
C THR A 404 6.13 -8.18 19.19
N LYS A 405 4.99 -8.69 19.65
CA LYS A 405 4.34 -9.92 19.20
C LYS A 405 2.88 -9.61 18.82
N PRO A 406 2.61 -9.12 17.61
CA PRO A 406 1.25 -8.78 17.20
C PRO A 406 0.41 -10.05 16.99
N SER A 407 -0.71 -10.18 17.71
CA SER A 407 -1.64 -11.31 17.59
C SER A 407 -2.67 -11.15 16.47
N GLY A 408 -2.85 -9.94 15.92
CA GLY A 408 -3.93 -9.64 14.97
C GLY A 408 -5.33 -9.79 15.58
N THR A 409 -6.36 -9.61 14.73
CA THR A 409 -7.79 -9.83 15.04
C THR A 409 -8.26 -11.08 14.31
N LEU A 410 -8.74 -12.08 15.03
CA LEU A 410 -9.26 -13.32 14.45
C LEU A 410 -10.74 -13.15 14.10
N LEU A 411 -11.13 -13.52 12.88
CA LEU A 411 -12.51 -13.51 12.40
C LEU A 411 -12.94 -14.94 12.07
N GLU A 412 -14.12 -15.32 12.57
CA GLU A 412 -14.77 -16.58 12.23
C GLU A 412 -15.49 -16.44 10.88
N LEU A 413 -15.39 -17.46 10.03
CA LEU A 413 -16.06 -17.45 8.74
C LEU A 413 -17.48 -17.99 8.86
N SER A 414 -18.42 -17.29 8.22
CA SER A 414 -19.84 -17.56 8.27
C SER A 414 -20.20 -18.80 7.43
N ASN A 415 -21.25 -19.53 7.84
CA ASN A 415 -21.77 -20.65 7.07
C ASN A 415 -22.58 -20.17 5.84
N CYS A 416 -22.99 -21.09 4.97
CA CYS A 416 -23.70 -20.74 3.74
C CYS A 416 -25.04 -20.01 3.96
N GLY A 417 -25.77 -20.29 5.04
CA GLY A 417 -27.03 -19.62 5.34
C GLY A 417 -26.81 -18.15 5.75
N ASP A 418 -25.80 -17.92 6.59
CA ASP A 418 -25.45 -16.57 7.07
C ASP A 418 -24.90 -15.69 5.93
N ILE A 419 -24.21 -16.30 4.94
CA ILE A 419 -23.77 -15.62 3.72
C ILE A 419 -24.97 -15.06 2.95
N ASP A 420 -26.00 -15.88 2.71
CA ASP A 420 -27.19 -15.47 1.94
C ASP A 420 -27.98 -14.38 2.64
N VAL A 421 -28.13 -14.47 3.97
CA VAL A 421 -28.77 -13.43 4.80
C VAL A 421 -28.00 -12.12 4.68
N SER A 422 -26.68 -12.16 4.83
CA SER A 422 -25.83 -10.98 4.72
C SER A 422 -25.87 -10.36 3.33
N CYS A 423 -25.86 -11.18 2.27
CA CYS A 423 -25.95 -10.70 0.89
C CYS A 423 -27.30 -10.03 0.61
N THR A 424 -28.39 -10.63 1.10
CA THR A 424 -29.75 -10.09 0.94
C THR A 424 -29.87 -8.74 1.66
N ARG A 425 -29.42 -8.65 2.92
CA ARG A 425 -29.42 -7.41 3.69
C ARG A 425 -28.69 -6.28 2.96
N LEU A 426 -27.46 -6.54 2.50
CA LEU A 426 -26.66 -5.55 1.78
C LEU A 426 -27.37 -5.09 0.50
N THR A 427 -27.92 -6.05 -0.27
CA THR A 427 -28.66 -5.77 -1.51
C THR A 427 -29.88 -4.88 -1.26
N GLU A 428 -30.67 -5.20 -0.24
CA GLU A 428 -31.89 -4.46 0.12
C GLU A 428 -31.56 -3.02 0.52
N ILE A 429 -30.52 -2.82 1.34
CA ILE A 429 -30.10 -1.47 1.75
C ILE A 429 -29.62 -0.67 0.54
N ILE A 430 -28.78 -1.25 -0.32
CA ILE A 430 -28.27 -0.56 -1.53
C ILE A 430 -29.44 -0.14 -2.43
N LYS A 431 -30.40 -1.04 -2.67
CA LYS A 431 -31.61 -0.74 -3.47
C LYS A 431 -32.48 0.33 -2.83
N LYS A 432 -32.69 0.26 -1.51
CA LYS A 432 -33.48 1.25 -0.77
C LYS A 432 -32.85 2.64 -0.86
N ILE A 433 -31.53 2.75 -0.67
CA ILE A 433 -30.80 4.02 -0.85
C ILE A 433 -31.04 4.59 -2.25
N ARG A 434 -30.86 3.78 -3.30
CA ARG A 434 -31.04 4.20 -4.69
C ARG A 434 -32.47 4.62 -5.01
N SER A 435 -33.48 4.02 -4.35
CA SER A 435 -34.88 4.39 -4.54
C SER A 435 -35.27 5.73 -3.91
N ILE A 436 -34.57 6.16 -2.85
CA ILE A 436 -34.86 7.40 -2.13
C ILE A 436 -34.07 8.57 -2.71
N MET A 437 -32.82 8.32 -3.13
CA MET A 437 -31.95 9.38 -3.61
C MET A 437 -32.44 9.99 -4.93
N THR A 438 -32.29 11.31 -5.04
CA THR A 438 -32.66 12.07 -6.24
C THR A 438 -31.52 12.13 -7.26
N SER A 439 -30.29 11.99 -6.80
CA SER A 439 -29.09 12.00 -7.64
C SER A 439 -28.82 10.62 -8.24
N GLN A 440 -28.38 10.63 -9.51
CA GLN A 440 -27.85 9.44 -10.19
C GLN A 440 -26.34 9.25 -9.96
N ASP A 441 -25.68 10.10 -9.15
CA ASP A 441 -24.26 9.95 -8.80
C ASP A 441 -24.06 8.72 -7.88
N PRO A 442 -23.46 7.63 -8.38
CA PRO A 442 -23.29 6.41 -7.58
C PRO A 442 -22.40 6.64 -6.36
N SER A 443 -21.44 7.56 -6.44
CA SER A 443 -20.50 7.82 -5.34
C SER A 443 -21.19 8.34 -4.08
N LEU A 444 -22.25 9.15 -4.24
CA LEU A 444 -23.04 9.65 -3.12
C LEU A 444 -23.90 8.54 -2.51
N ALA A 445 -24.49 7.66 -3.32
CA ALA A 445 -25.26 6.52 -2.82
C ALA A 445 -24.38 5.56 -1.99
N TRP A 446 -23.18 5.26 -2.46
CA TRP A 446 -22.22 4.48 -1.69
C TRP A 446 -21.74 5.21 -0.43
N THR A 447 -21.67 6.53 -0.47
CA THR A 447 -21.35 7.31 0.74
C THR A 447 -22.48 7.19 1.77
N VAL A 448 -23.75 7.31 1.37
CA VAL A 448 -24.91 7.09 2.27
C VAL A 448 -24.87 5.68 2.87
N PHE A 449 -24.58 4.67 2.03
CA PHE A 449 -24.38 3.30 2.50
C PHE A 449 -23.26 3.21 3.54
N GLY A 450 -22.16 3.95 3.35
CA GLY A 450 -21.08 4.01 4.32
C GLY A 450 -21.44 4.66 5.65
N PHE A 451 -22.21 5.75 5.63
CA PHE A 451 -22.79 6.32 6.85
C PHE A 451 -23.70 5.34 7.57
N HIS A 452 -24.53 4.59 6.83
CA HIS A 452 -25.41 3.58 7.41
C HIS A 452 -24.62 2.44 8.09
N GLU A 453 -23.63 1.86 7.42
CA GLU A 453 -22.83 0.78 8.02
C GLU A 453 -21.99 1.28 9.21
N GLU A 454 -21.47 2.51 9.16
CA GLU A 454 -20.78 3.12 10.31
C GLU A 454 -21.74 3.27 11.49
N LEU A 455 -22.93 3.81 11.26
CA LEU A 455 -23.94 4.02 12.28
C LEU A 455 -24.36 2.71 12.94
N ARG A 456 -24.69 1.69 12.14
CA ARG A 456 -25.07 0.35 12.61
C ARG A 456 -23.97 -0.27 13.47
N CYS A 457 -22.75 -0.35 12.96
CA CYS A 457 -21.61 -0.92 13.68
C CYS A 457 -21.30 -0.15 14.98
N SER A 458 -21.43 1.18 14.97
CA SER A 458 -21.22 2.01 16.18
C SER A 458 -22.30 1.74 17.23
N GLN A 459 -23.57 1.58 16.83
CA GLN A 459 -24.68 1.24 17.71
C GLN A 459 -24.53 -0.15 18.33
N GLU A 460 -24.17 -1.17 17.53
CA GLU A 460 -23.91 -2.54 18.00
C GLU A 460 -22.77 -2.58 19.03
N ALA A 461 -21.75 -1.73 18.85
CA ALA A 461 -20.65 -1.60 19.79
C ALA A 461 -20.95 -0.69 20.99
N GLY A 462 -22.14 -0.11 21.10
CA GLY A 462 -22.51 0.85 22.15
C GLY A 462 -21.72 2.16 22.12
N LYS A 463 -21.19 2.55 20.96
CA LYS A 463 -20.36 3.75 20.74
C LYS A 463 -21.16 4.88 20.09
N GLN A 464 -20.68 6.11 20.26
CA GLN A 464 -21.25 7.26 19.55
C GLN A 464 -20.89 7.19 18.05
N PRO A 465 -21.88 7.23 17.14
CA PRO A 465 -21.64 7.17 15.69
C PRO A 465 -20.85 8.38 15.20
N LEU A 466 -19.70 8.14 14.58
CA LEU A 466 -18.84 9.21 14.10
C LEU A 466 -19.46 9.93 12.90
N GLY A 467 -20.11 9.21 12.00
CA GLY A 467 -20.75 9.80 10.81
C GLY A 467 -21.83 10.81 11.22
N LEU A 468 -22.71 10.46 12.15
CA LEU A 468 -23.69 11.41 12.68
C LEU A 468 -23.03 12.59 13.39
N HIS A 469 -21.94 12.36 14.12
CA HIS A 469 -21.18 13.45 14.74
C HIS A 469 -20.58 14.39 13.69
N VAL A 470 -20.05 13.88 12.58
CA VAL A 470 -19.59 14.71 11.45
C VAL A 470 -20.72 15.56 10.88
N LEU A 471 -21.87 14.95 10.59
CA LEU A 471 -23.01 15.64 9.99
C LEU A 471 -23.63 16.69 10.90
N THR A 472 -23.67 16.48 12.22
CA THR A 472 -24.39 17.35 13.16
C THR A 472 -23.49 18.36 13.89
N TYR A 473 -22.25 17.98 14.22
CA TYR A 473 -21.35 18.80 15.02
C TYR A 473 -20.29 19.51 14.16
N TRP A 474 -19.71 18.80 13.19
CA TRP A 474 -18.62 19.34 12.37
C TRP A 474 -19.07 20.09 11.12
N THR A 475 -20.36 20.06 10.80
CA THR A 475 -20.94 20.70 9.60
C THR A 475 -21.63 22.01 9.98
N ASN A 476 -21.38 23.08 9.22
CA ASN A 476 -22.06 24.38 9.35
C ASN A 476 -23.46 24.33 8.72
N SER A 477 -24.30 25.35 8.98
CA SER A 477 -25.65 25.43 8.42
C SER A 477 -25.69 25.41 6.88
N ASP A 478 -24.62 25.88 6.23
CA ASP A 478 -24.42 25.86 4.77
C ASP A 478 -24.00 24.49 4.21
N GLY A 479 -23.81 23.49 5.09
CA GLY A 479 -23.44 22.12 4.72
C GLY A 479 -21.94 21.90 4.49
N THR A 480 -21.09 22.88 4.82
CA THR A 480 -19.63 22.74 4.75
C THR A 480 -19.04 22.25 6.07
N ILE A 481 -18.02 21.38 6.01
CA ILE A 481 -17.26 20.95 7.19
C ILE A 481 -16.35 22.08 7.67
N ARG A 482 -16.39 22.33 8.98
CA ARG A 482 -15.70 23.45 9.66
C ARG A 482 -14.19 23.35 9.65
N ASP A 483 -13.68 22.15 9.85
CA ASP A 483 -12.26 21.85 10.04
C ASP A 483 -11.97 20.46 9.48
N THR A 484 -11.49 20.41 8.25
CA THR A 484 -11.16 19.15 7.57
C THR A 484 -9.89 18.52 8.12
N ALA A 485 -9.09 19.29 8.85
CA ALA A 485 -7.86 18.86 9.50
C ALA A 485 -8.04 18.17 10.85
N SER A 486 -9.26 18.17 11.40
CA SER A 486 -9.59 17.45 12.63
C SER A 486 -9.42 15.94 12.48
N TRP A 487 -8.87 15.29 13.51
CA TRP A 487 -8.72 13.83 13.55
C TRP A 487 -10.04 13.07 13.46
N ASP A 488 -11.17 13.68 13.84
CA ASP A 488 -12.49 13.07 13.65
C ASP A 488 -12.86 12.99 12.16
N ILE A 489 -12.56 14.04 11.39
CA ILE A 489 -12.80 14.05 9.94
C ILE A 489 -11.85 13.10 9.23
N LEU A 490 -10.55 13.13 9.57
CA LEU A 490 -9.56 12.20 9.02
C LEU A 490 -9.91 10.75 9.30
N HIS A 491 -10.37 10.43 10.52
CA HIS A 491 -10.82 9.09 10.88
C HIS A 491 -12.07 8.68 10.11
N PHE A 492 -13.04 9.58 9.92
CA PHE A 492 -14.24 9.31 9.12
C PHE A 492 -13.91 9.02 7.64
N VAL A 493 -13.00 9.82 7.04
CA VAL A 493 -12.49 9.56 5.69
C VAL A 493 -11.82 8.19 5.62
N ALA A 494 -10.99 7.84 6.61
CA ALA A 494 -10.36 6.52 6.68
C ALA A 494 -11.38 5.37 6.80
N GLN A 495 -12.44 5.52 7.60
CA GLN A 495 -13.50 4.51 7.73
C GLN A 495 -14.23 4.28 6.39
N THR A 496 -14.59 5.38 5.71
CA THR A 496 -15.27 5.33 4.40
C THR A 496 -14.39 4.63 3.36
N ASN A 497 -13.11 4.99 3.31
CA ASN A 497 -12.14 4.40 2.41
C ASN A 497 -11.89 2.91 2.71
N GLY A 498 -11.83 2.53 3.99
CA GLY A 498 -11.72 1.14 4.41
C GLY A 498 -12.96 0.33 4.05
N LEU A 499 -14.16 0.91 4.13
CA LEU A 499 -15.39 0.26 3.69
C LEU A 499 -15.41 0.03 2.18
N PHE A 500 -15.12 1.04 1.37
CA PHE A 500 -15.12 0.88 -0.09
C PHE A 500 -14.09 -0.15 -0.55
N TYR A 501 -12.90 -0.16 0.06
CA TYR A 501 -11.92 -1.22 -0.19
C TYR A 501 -12.46 -2.61 0.18
N SER A 502 -13.15 -2.74 1.32
CA SER A 502 -13.74 -4.00 1.76
C SER A 502 -14.85 -4.50 0.81
N LEU A 503 -15.68 -3.58 0.29
CA LEU A 503 -16.69 -3.91 -0.71
C LEU A 503 -16.05 -4.29 -2.06
N GLY A 504 -14.94 -3.65 -2.44
CA GLY A 504 -14.15 -4.04 -3.61
C GLY A 504 -13.58 -5.45 -3.49
N MET A 505 -13.11 -5.83 -2.30
CA MET A 505 -12.67 -7.19 -2.02
C MET A 505 -13.82 -8.21 -2.08
N LEU A 506 -14.99 -7.86 -1.54
CA LEU A 506 -16.20 -8.69 -1.65
C LEU A 506 -16.61 -8.88 -3.12
N ARG A 507 -16.52 -7.81 -3.92
CA ARG A 507 -16.77 -7.87 -5.35
C ARG A 507 -15.80 -8.82 -6.05
N GLN A 508 -14.50 -8.68 -5.81
CA GLN A 508 -13.47 -9.55 -6.37
C GLN A 508 -13.68 -11.02 -5.95
N ALA A 509 -14.11 -11.27 -4.70
CA ALA A 509 -14.45 -12.61 -4.21
C ALA A 509 -15.64 -13.22 -4.97
N LEU A 510 -16.70 -12.45 -5.19
CA LEU A 510 -17.87 -12.88 -5.97
C LEU A 510 -17.50 -13.18 -7.43
N ASP A 511 -16.72 -12.31 -8.06
CA ASP A 511 -16.26 -12.50 -9.44
C ASP A 511 -15.38 -13.76 -9.57
N PHE A 512 -14.50 -14.01 -8.59
CA PHE A 512 -13.69 -15.22 -8.55
C PHE A 512 -14.53 -16.50 -8.44
N VAL A 513 -15.48 -16.53 -7.50
CA VAL A 513 -16.37 -17.69 -7.34
C VAL A 513 -17.17 -17.91 -8.63
N ALA A 514 -17.74 -16.85 -9.19
CA ALA A 514 -18.52 -16.88 -10.43
C ALA A 514 -17.71 -17.38 -11.64
N GLY A 515 -16.42 -17.03 -11.71
CA GLY A 515 -15.51 -17.48 -12.76
C GLY A 515 -15.20 -18.98 -12.71
N ARG A 516 -15.29 -19.61 -11.53
CA ARG A 516 -15.05 -21.05 -11.35
C ARG A 516 -16.32 -21.89 -11.42
N LYS A 517 -17.42 -21.37 -10.87
CA LYS A 517 -18.71 -22.05 -10.86
C LYS A 517 -19.86 -21.06 -10.78
N PRO A 518 -21.05 -21.43 -11.28
CA PRO A 518 -22.23 -20.59 -11.11
C PRO A 518 -22.47 -20.24 -9.64
N LEU A 519 -22.77 -18.97 -9.36
CA LEU A 519 -23.07 -18.53 -8.00
C LEU A 519 -24.25 -19.34 -7.44
N PRO A 520 -24.10 -19.97 -6.26
CA PRO A 520 -25.03 -21.00 -5.79
C PRO A 520 -26.41 -20.46 -5.42
N SER A 521 -26.52 -19.19 -5.01
CA SER A 521 -27.77 -18.60 -4.55
C SER A 521 -28.16 -17.33 -5.35
N PRO A 522 -29.47 -17.00 -5.41
CA PRO A 522 -29.94 -15.72 -5.95
C PRO A 522 -29.43 -14.51 -5.15
N ALA A 523 -29.20 -14.65 -3.84
CA ALA A 523 -28.71 -13.58 -2.98
C ALA A 523 -27.30 -13.13 -3.40
N LEU A 524 -26.40 -14.08 -3.67
CA LEU A 524 -25.05 -13.79 -4.17
C LEU A 524 -25.07 -13.10 -5.53
N ARG A 525 -25.94 -13.55 -6.46
CA ARG A 525 -26.11 -12.91 -7.76
C ARG A 525 -26.62 -11.48 -7.63
N GLY A 526 -27.67 -11.29 -6.83
CA GLY A 526 -28.25 -9.97 -6.56
C GLY A 526 -27.22 -9.00 -6.00
N LEU A 527 -26.40 -9.43 -5.03
CA LEU A 527 -25.35 -8.57 -4.49
C LEU A 527 -24.25 -8.29 -5.51
N SER A 528 -23.84 -9.28 -6.30
CA SER A 528 -22.85 -9.08 -7.37
C SER A 528 -23.32 -8.01 -8.36
N ASP A 529 -24.57 -8.05 -8.79
CA ASP A 529 -25.14 -7.05 -9.70
C ASP A 529 -25.13 -5.63 -9.09
N GLU A 530 -25.40 -5.50 -7.79
CA GLU A 530 -25.35 -4.19 -7.13
C GLU A 530 -23.91 -3.65 -7.02
N LEU A 531 -22.94 -4.51 -6.68
CA LEU A 531 -21.54 -4.16 -6.47
C LEU A 531 -20.78 -3.79 -7.75
N CYS A 532 -21.32 -4.07 -8.96
CA CYS A 532 -20.63 -3.65 -10.20
C CYS A 532 -20.53 -2.13 -10.35
N HIS A 533 -21.32 -1.39 -9.58
CA HIS A 533 -21.38 0.07 -9.58
C HIS A 533 -20.57 0.70 -8.45
N ILE A 534 -19.71 -0.05 -7.75
CA ILE A 534 -18.85 0.50 -6.70
C ILE A 534 -17.89 1.55 -7.29
N PRO A 535 -17.62 2.68 -6.61
CA PRO A 535 -16.72 3.68 -7.14
C PRO A 535 -15.31 3.08 -7.26
N HIS A 536 -14.63 3.42 -8.36
CA HIS A 536 -13.20 3.13 -8.49
C HIS A 536 -12.41 3.82 -7.36
N VAL A 537 -11.27 3.25 -6.94
CA VAL A 537 -10.44 3.80 -5.85
C VAL A 537 -10.06 5.26 -6.05
N THR A 538 -9.94 5.70 -7.30
CA THR A 538 -9.63 7.08 -7.63
C THR A 538 -10.77 8.07 -7.37
N LYS A 539 -11.99 7.57 -7.14
CA LYS A 539 -13.17 8.34 -6.72
C LYS A 539 -13.49 8.22 -5.23
N TYR A 540 -12.61 7.59 -4.46
CA TYR A 540 -12.75 7.55 -3.01
C TYR A 540 -12.66 8.96 -2.44
N CYS A 541 -13.48 9.23 -1.42
CA CYS A 541 -13.45 10.53 -0.75
C CYS A 541 -12.06 10.77 -0.13
N SER A 542 -11.45 11.89 -0.47
CA SER A 542 -10.20 12.33 0.16
C SER A 542 -10.45 13.46 1.16
N VAL A 543 -9.39 13.86 1.86
CA VAL A 543 -9.40 15.05 2.72
C VAL A 543 -9.66 16.34 1.93
N HIS A 544 -9.46 16.33 0.61
CA HIS A 544 -9.73 17.48 -0.26
C HIS A 544 -11.20 17.56 -0.69
N ASP A 545 -11.91 16.43 -0.73
CA ASP A 545 -13.29 16.35 -1.23
C ASP A 545 -14.33 16.37 -0.11
N VAL A 546 -13.92 16.03 1.12
CA VAL A 546 -14.83 15.83 2.26
C VAL A 546 -15.52 17.13 2.70
N LYS A 547 -14.93 18.29 2.40
CA LYS A 547 -15.40 19.59 2.89
C LYS A 547 -16.87 19.87 2.55
N ASP A 548 -17.25 19.62 1.30
CA ASP A 548 -18.59 19.92 0.78
C ASP A 548 -19.47 18.67 0.70
N LEU A 549 -18.99 17.53 1.22
CA LEU A 549 -19.69 16.25 1.18
C LEU A 549 -21.08 16.31 1.84
N PRO A 550 -21.28 16.90 3.03
CA PRO A 550 -22.60 16.97 3.65
C PRO A 550 -23.60 17.76 2.79
N GLN A 551 -23.17 18.88 2.21
CA GLN A 551 -24.02 19.68 1.32
C GLN A 551 -24.41 18.93 0.04
N ARG A 552 -23.47 18.18 -0.55
CA ARG A 552 -23.75 17.31 -1.71
C ARG A 552 -24.75 16.21 -1.37
N LEU A 553 -24.60 15.57 -0.20
CA LEU A 553 -25.54 14.55 0.28
C LEU A 553 -26.93 15.14 0.49
N LYS A 554 -27.03 16.30 1.14
CA LYS A 554 -28.31 17.00 1.33
C LYS A 554 -29.00 17.31 0.01
N SER A 555 -28.25 17.85 -0.95
CA SER A 555 -28.78 18.22 -2.28
C SER A 555 -29.24 16.99 -3.08
N ALA A 556 -28.65 15.82 -2.83
CA ALA A 556 -28.94 14.56 -3.50
C ALA A 556 -30.03 13.71 -2.81
N GLY A 557 -30.68 14.22 -1.75
CA GLY A 557 -31.63 13.43 -0.94
C GLY A 557 -30.96 12.34 -0.08
N GLY A 558 -29.63 12.37 0.05
CA GLY A 558 -28.86 11.37 0.78
C GLY A 558 -29.05 11.42 2.30
N LEU A 559 -29.35 12.60 2.87
CA LEU A 559 -29.66 12.72 4.29
C LEU A 559 -31.02 12.12 4.64
N ASP A 560 -32.02 12.31 3.77
CA ASP A 560 -33.35 11.72 3.92
C ASP A 560 -33.27 10.20 3.78
N ALA A 561 -32.52 9.72 2.78
CA ALA A 561 -32.22 8.30 2.63
C ALA A 561 -31.57 7.73 3.89
N LEU A 562 -30.53 8.38 4.43
CA LEU A 562 -29.86 7.93 5.65
C LEU A 562 -30.81 7.91 6.86
N GLN A 563 -31.65 8.93 7.00
CA GLN A 563 -32.63 9.02 8.09
C GLN A 563 -33.62 7.84 8.04
N GLU A 564 -34.13 7.53 6.86
CA GLU A 564 -35.12 6.46 6.68
C GLU A 564 -34.52 5.06 6.81
N ILE A 565 -33.34 4.80 6.24
CA ILE A 565 -32.74 3.46 6.30
C ILE A 565 -32.18 3.13 7.69
N ALA A 566 -31.82 4.14 8.48
CA ALA A 566 -31.29 3.96 9.82
C ALA A 566 -32.31 4.23 10.93
N ASP A 567 -33.60 4.35 10.57
CA ASP A 567 -34.73 4.57 11.50
C ASP A 567 -34.48 5.71 12.50
N LEU A 568 -33.90 6.82 12.04
CA LEU A 568 -33.56 7.95 12.90
C LEU A 568 -34.81 8.76 13.28
N SER A 569 -35.07 8.82 14.59
CA SER A 569 -36.22 9.54 15.16
C SER A 569 -36.26 11.05 14.90
N LYS A 570 -35.13 11.66 14.51
CA LYS A 570 -35.01 13.10 14.24
C LYS A 570 -34.32 13.33 12.89
N PRO A 571 -34.75 14.35 12.14
CA PRO A 571 -34.03 14.77 10.93
C PRO A 571 -32.59 15.15 11.24
N ILE A 572 -31.70 14.87 10.28
CA ILE A 572 -30.30 15.28 10.35
C ILE A 572 -30.23 16.77 10.04
N ALA A 573 -30.03 17.58 11.08
CA ALA A 573 -29.90 19.03 10.96
C ALA A 573 -28.43 19.45 11.13
N PHE A 574 -28.00 20.39 10.28
CA PHE A 574 -26.73 21.08 10.45
C PHE A 574 -26.88 22.22 11.45
N ASP A 575 -25.81 22.54 12.17
CA ASP A 575 -25.83 23.53 13.25
C ASP A 575 -24.73 24.56 13.02
N ASP A 576 -25.00 25.83 13.31
CA ASP A 576 -24.00 26.90 13.35
C ASP A 576 -23.53 27.10 14.78
N ARG A 577 -22.31 26.66 15.04
CA ARG A 577 -21.62 26.81 16.33
C ARG A 577 -20.42 27.72 16.11
N PRO A 578 -20.01 28.50 17.12
CA PRO A 578 -18.81 29.32 16.98
C PRO A 578 -17.58 28.46 16.65
N LYS A 579 -16.73 28.94 15.73
CA LYS A 579 -15.43 28.31 15.41
C LYS A 579 -14.68 28.05 16.72
N LEU A 580 -14.07 26.86 16.84
CA LEU A 580 -13.16 26.52 17.94
C LEU A 580 -11.96 27.49 17.88
N GLN A 581 -12.09 28.68 18.49
CA GLN A 581 -10.96 29.57 18.69
C GLN A 581 -10.02 28.84 19.66
N GLY A 582 -8.86 28.41 19.16
CA GLY A 582 -7.74 28.04 20.01
C GLY A 582 -7.56 29.14 21.05
N LYS A 583 -7.58 28.78 22.34
CA LYS A 583 -7.47 29.73 23.46
C LYS A 583 -6.20 30.55 23.29
N SER A 584 -6.31 31.72 22.66
CA SER A 584 -5.27 32.73 22.71
C SER A 584 -5.14 33.14 24.18
N LYS A 585 -3.89 33.22 24.64
CA LYS A 585 -3.53 33.52 26.03
C LYS A 585 -4.28 34.77 26.51
N LYS A 586 -5.32 34.59 27.33
CA LYS A 586 -6.00 35.70 28.01
C LYS A 586 -5.02 36.30 29.01
N LYS A 587 -4.45 37.44 28.63
CA LYS A 587 -3.54 38.29 29.41
C LYS A 587 -4.23 38.63 30.74
N ARG A 588 -3.79 37.99 31.82
CA ARG A 588 -4.32 38.22 33.17
C ARG A 588 -3.77 39.56 33.68
N LYS A 589 -4.61 40.60 33.65
CA LYS A 589 -4.34 41.92 34.25
C LYS A 589 -4.31 41.74 35.78
N ARG A 590 -3.13 41.71 36.39
CA ARG A 590 -2.97 41.76 37.86
C ARG A 590 -3.17 43.21 38.31
N THR A 591 -4.16 43.40 39.17
CA THR A 591 -4.28 44.55 40.06
C THR A 591 -3.07 44.57 41.00
N ALA A 592 -2.45 45.73 41.12
CA ALA A 592 -1.44 46.04 42.11
C ALA A 592 -2.15 46.49 43.39
N ASP A 593 -1.76 45.95 44.54
CA ASP A 593 -1.48 46.76 45.72
C ASP A 593 -0.73 45.94 46.79
N ALA A 594 0.28 46.62 47.37
CA ALA A 594 0.99 46.43 48.66
C ALA A 594 1.40 44.99 49.08
N SER A 595 2.62 44.65 49.49
CA SER A 595 3.71 45.40 50.13
C SER A 595 4.88 44.42 50.40
N GLY A 596 6.11 44.91 50.47
CA GLY A 596 7.15 44.29 51.33
C GLY A 596 8.33 43.61 50.62
N ALA A 597 9.48 44.29 50.68
CA ALA A 597 10.79 43.94 50.13
C ALA A 597 11.44 42.63 50.62
N ARG A 598 12.21 41.95 49.75
CA ARG A 598 13.68 41.77 49.86
C ARG A 598 14.26 41.00 48.65
N ALA A 599 15.43 41.47 48.20
CA ALA A 599 16.23 40.97 47.07
C ALA A 599 16.79 39.55 47.32
N SER A 600 16.97 38.68 46.32
CA SER A 600 18.18 38.50 45.45
C SER A 600 17.99 37.23 44.55
N PRO A 601 18.97 36.79 43.73
CA PRO A 601 19.34 37.28 42.41
C PRO A 601 19.01 36.30 41.25
N LYS A 602 19.18 36.79 40.02
CA LYS A 602 19.05 36.08 38.75
C LYS A 602 20.05 34.91 38.63
N MET A 603 19.63 33.75 38.13
CA MET A 603 20.50 32.84 37.40
C MET A 603 19.86 32.33 36.10
N ALA A 604 20.70 32.32 35.08
CA ALA A 604 20.46 32.04 33.69
C ALA A 604 20.15 30.55 33.42
N GLY A 605 19.52 30.32 32.27
CA GLY A 605 19.03 29.02 31.85
C GLY A 605 20.09 27.94 31.61
N LYS A 606 19.62 26.70 31.61
CA LYS A 606 20.26 25.57 30.95
C LYS A 606 19.20 24.56 30.50
N GLY A 607 19.35 24.12 29.24
CA GLY A 607 18.50 23.12 28.60
C GLY A 607 18.56 21.77 29.30
N ARG A 608 17.41 21.09 29.31
CA ARG A 608 17.23 19.74 29.85
C ARG A 608 17.93 18.73 28.94
N ASN A 609 19.04 18.17 29.43
CA ASN A 609 19.69 17.00 28.85
C ASN A 609 18.96 15.72 29.32
N MET A 610 18.74 14.77 28.41
CA MET A 610 17.85 13.62 28.58
C MET A 610 18.50 12.39 29.24
N PHE A 611 19.72 12.53 29.78
CA PHE A 611 20.50 11.43 30.37
C PHE A 611 20.65 11.50 31.90
N SER A 612 19.99 12.43 32.59
CA SER A 612 20.12 12.56 34.05
C SER A 612 19.32 11.53 34.87
N ILE A 613 18.76 10.49 34.23
CA ILE A 613 17.98 9.43 34.89
C ILE A 613 18.85 8.20 35.21
N LEU A 614 20.11 8.17 34.75
CA LEU A 614 21.00 7.02 34.97
C LEU A 614 21.94 7.15 36.18
N ASP A 615 21.94 8.28 36.89
CA ASP A 615 22.85 8.50 38.04
C ASP A 615 22.21 8.21 39.42
N SER A 616 21.00 7.65 39.49
CA SER A 616 20.32 7.36 40.77
C SER A 616 20.17 5.87 41.10
N MET A 617 21.02 5.00 40.56
CA MET A 617 21.08 3.60 40.96
C MET A 617 22.53 3.14 41.20
N GLY A 618 23.02 3.41 42.40
CA GLY A 618 24.25 2.85 42.95
C GLY A 618 24.47 3.37 44.37
N SER A 619 24.66 2.44 45.32
CA SER A 619 24.83 2.61 46.79
C SER A 619 23.50 2.86 47.52
N ASP A 620 22.92 1.90 48.25
CA ASP A 620 23.48 1.04 49.30
C ASP A 620 22.90 -0.38 49.32
#